data_AF-A0A4Y2REX3-F1
#
_entry.id   AF-A0A4Y2REX3-F1
#
_cell.length_a   1.000
_cell.length_b   1.000
_cell.length_c   1.000
_cell.angle_alpha   90.00
_cell.angle_beta   90.00
_cell.angle_gamma   90.00
#
_symmetry.space_group_name_H-M   'P 1'
#
loop_
_entity.id
_entity.type
_entity.pdbx_description
1 polymer ?
#
loop_
_entity_poly.entity_id
_entity_poly.type
_entity_poly.pdbx_seq_one_letter_code
_entity_poly.pdbx_strand_id
1 'polypeptide(L)'
;GLSAVIWTDFAQTILMVIGALVLSIKSISKVGGYSEVMDTFGEITVNESYVGYGSNNQSCSSVPDNYMHLLRSPSDPELPVTGMIFGLTINAMWYWCSDQVR
;
A
#
# COMPACT_ATOMS: atom_id res chain seq x y z
N GLY A 1 31.37 -6.26 -17.51
CA GLY A 1 30.95 -5.95 -16.13
C GLY A 1 29.54 -5.40 -16.11
N LEU A 2 29.36 -4.13 -16.51
CA LEU A 2 28.08 -3.43 -16.40
C LEU A 2 26.90 -4.10 -17.14
N SER A 3 27.09 -4.57 -18.38
CA SER A 3 26.01 -5.20 -19.14
C SER A 3 25.54 -6.52 -18.53
N ALA A 4 26.43 -7.30 -17.92
CA ALA A 4 26.04 -8.55 -17.25
C ALA A 4 25.14 -8.28 -16.04
N VAL A 5 25.44 -7.22 -15.28
CA VAL A 5 24.63 -6.76 -14.14
C VAL A 5 23.24 -6.36 -14.58
N ILE A 6 23.14 -5.54 -15.65
CA ILE A 6 21.84 -5.11 -16.20
C ILE A 6 20.99 -6.32 -16.65
N TRP A 7 21.62 -7.31 -17.29
CA TRP A 7 20.93 -8.53 -17.70
C TRP A 7 20.41 -9.34 -16.50
N THR A 8 21.19 -9.44 -15.43
CA THR A 8 20.77 -10.15 -14.21
C THR A 8 19.68 -9.39 -13.44
N ASP A 9 19.76 -8.06 -13.34
CA ASP A 9 18.72 -7.24 -12.70
C ASP A 9 17.40 -7.34 -13.44
N PHE A 10 17.44 -7.26 -14.78
CA PHE A 10 16.24 -7.43 -15.61
C PHE A 10 15.59 -8.80 -15.41
N ALA A 11 16.36 -9.89 -15.48
CA ALA A 11 15.84 -11.23 -15.24
C ALA A 11 15.26 -11.38 -13.82
N GLN A 12 15.93 -10.85 -12.80
CA GLN A 12 15.46 -10.85 -11.43
C GLN A 12 14.13 -10.09 -11.28
N THR A 13 14.00 -8.91 -11.91
CA THR A 13 12.75 -8.14 -11.84
C THR A 13 11.57 -8.93 -12.41
N ILE A 14 11.76 -9.64 -13.52
CA ILE A 14 10.72 -10.48 -14.13
C ILE A 14 10.32 -11.61 -13.16
N LEU A 15 11.30 -12.31 -12.61
CA LEU A 15 11.04 -13.42 -11.68
C LEU A 15 10.30 -12.94 -10.42
N MET A 16 10.69 -11.79 -9.87
CA MET A 16 10.03 -11.19 -8.71
C MET A 16 8.59 -10.77 -9.01
N VAL A 17 8.35 -10.15 -10.18
CA VAL A 17 6.99 -9.73 -10.59
C VAL A 17 6.08 -10.93 -10.77
N ILE A 18 6.55 -11.99 -11.45
CA ILE A 18 5.76 -13.22 -11.64
C ILE A 18 5.48 -13.88 -10.28
N GLY A 19 6.49 -14.00 -9.42
CA GLY A 19 6.33 -14.57 -8.08
C GLY A 19 5.31 -13.81 -7.24
N ALA A 20 5.38 -12.47 -7.25
CA ALA A 20 4.43 -11.61 -6.56
C ALA A 20 3.01 -11.81 -7.08
N LEU A 21 2.79 -11.80 -8.40
CA LEU A 21 1.46 -11.99 -8.99
C LEU A 21 0.85 -13.35 -8.63
N VAL A 22 1.62 -14.43 -8.71
CA VAL A 22 1.15 -15.78 -8.36
C VAL A 22 0.74 -15.85 -6.88
N LEU A 23 1.56 -15.30 -5.99
CA LEU A 23 1.27 -15.27 -4.55
C LEU A 23 0.06 -14.40 -4.23
N SER A 24 -0.06 -13.22 -4.85
CA SER A 24 -1.21 -12.33 -4.68
C SER A 24 -2.51 -13.00 -5.08
N ILE A 25 -2.56 -13.66 -6.24
CA ILE A 25 -3.76 -14.36 -6.71
C ILE A 25 -4.11 -15.49 -5.75
N LYS A 26 -3.14 -16.34 -5.36
CA LYS A 26 -3.41 -17.43 -4.41
C LYS A 26 -3.91 -16.94 -3.06
N SER A 27 -3.37 -15.82 -2.57
CA SER A 27 -3.81 -15.21 -1.32
C SER A 27 -5.28 -14.78 -1.39
N ILE A 28 -5.65 -14.02 -2.43
CA ILE A 28 -7.03 -13.53 -2.61
C ILE A 28 -8.00 -14.71 -2.78
N SER A 29 -7.62 -15.74 -3.55
CA SER A 29 -8.46 -16.94 -3.69
C SER A 29 -8.63 -17.70 -2.38
N LYS A 30 -7.64 -17.68 -1.48
CA LYS A 30 -7.73 -18.37 -0.18
C LYS A 30 -8.68 -17.66 0.79
N VAL A 31 -8.83 -16.34 0.66
CA VAL A 31 -9.75 -15.52 1.48
C VAL A 31 -11.21 -15.62 1.00
N GLY A 32 -11.45 -16.06 -0.24
CA GLY A 32 -12.81 -16.17 -0.81
C GLY A 32 -13.02 -15.34 -2.08
N GLY A 33 -11.98 -14.67 -2.57
CA GLY A 33 -12.05 -13.79 -3.74
C GLY A 33 -12.00 -12.31 -3.37
N TYR A 34 -12.05 -11.45 -4.39
CA TYR A 34 -11.93 -10.00 -4.20
C TYR A 34 -13.15 -9.39 -3.49
N SER A 35 -14.37 -9.87 -3.78
CA SER A 35 -15.60 -9.40 -3.12
C SER A 35 -15.56 -9.66 -1.62
N GLU A 36 -15.23 -10.89 -1.22
CA GLU A 36 -15.19 -11.27 0.21
C GLU A 36 -14.15 -10.48 0.99
N VAL A 37 -12.97 -10.21 0.39
CA VAL A 37 -11.94 -9.35 1.00
C VAL A 37 -12.50 -7.96 1.26
N MET A 38 -13.23 -7.43 0.29
CA MET A 38 -13.78 -6.08 0.32
C MET A 38 -14.92 -5.95 1.33
N ASP A 39 -15.85 -6.89 1.31
CA ASP A 39 -17.01 -6.92 2.21
C ASP A 39 -16.56 -7.14 3.66
N THR A 40 -15.62 -8.08 3.87
CA THR A 40 -15.03 -8.30 5.20
C THR A 40 -14.32 -7.04 5.69
N PHE A 41 -13.55 -6.35 4.84
CA PHE A 41 -12.80 -5.16 5.26
C PHE A 41 -13.71 -4.03 5.75
N GLY A 42 -14.86 -3.80 5.09
CA GLY A 42 -15.83 -2.78 5.49
C GLY A 42 -16.58 -3.11 6.79
N GLU A 43 -16.74 -4.40 7.10
CA GLU A 43 -17.52 -4.86 8.26
C GLU A 43 -16.66 -5.12 9.51
N ILE A 44 -15.33 -4.97 9.45
CA ILE A 44 -14.46 -5.19 10.62
C ILE A 44 -14.79 -4.17 11.71
N THR A 45 -15.43 -4.67 12.76
CA THR A 45 -15.57 -3.97 14.04
C THR A 45 -14.32 -4.24 14.87
N VAL A 46 -13.66 -3.16 15.29
CA VAL A 46 -12.53 -3.28 16.22
C VAL A 46 -13.03 -3.57 17.63
N ASN A 47 -12.35 -4.48 18.32
CA ASN A 47 -12.69 -4.83 19.69
C ASN A 47 -12.61 -3.59 20.59
N GLU A 48 -13.68 -3.31 21.34
CA GLU A 48 -13.85 -2.14 22.22
C GLU A 48 -12.67 -1.89 23.17
N SER A 49 -11.89 -2.94 23.47
CA SER A 49 -10.71 -2.87 24.35
C SER A 49 -9.55 -2.02 23.79
N TYR A 50 -9.50 -1.75 22.48
CA TYR A 50 -8.41 -1.00 21.83
C TYR A 50 -8.88 0.24 21.06
N VAL A 51 -10.13 0.66 21.26
CA VAL A 51 -10.70 1.79 20.51
C VAL A 51 -10.46 3.09 21.27
N GLY A 52 -9.56 3.92 20.74
CA GLY A 52 -9.40 5.31 21.18
C GLY A 52 -10.53 6.17 20.62
N TYR A 53 -11.27 6.84 21.51
CA TYR A 53 -12.26 7.84 21.14
C TYR A 53 -11.62 9.24 21.23
N GLY A 54 -11.72 10.01 20.16
CA GLY A 54 -11.32 11.42 20.18
C GLY A 54 -12.27 12.26 21.04
N SER A 55 -11.97 13.55 21.19
CA SER A 55 -12.81 14.52 21.95
C SER A 55 -14.25 14.63 21.43
N ASN A 56 -14.54 14.07 20.26
CA ASN A 56 -15.81 14.16 19.56
C ASN A 56 -16.61 12.83 19.64
N ASN A 57 -16.21 11.89 20.53
CA ASN A 57 -16.76 10.53 20.62
C ASN A 57 -16.70 9.73 19.31
N GLN A 58 -15.79 10.08 18.41
CA GLN A 58 -15.53 9.33 17.18
C GLN A 58 -14.33 8.40 17.40
N SER A 59 -14.46 7.16 16.96
CA SER A 59 -13.37 6.20 17.02
C SER A 59 -12.35 6.47 15.92
N CYS A 60 -11.08 6.52 16.27
CA CYS A 60 -9.98 6.67 15.30
C CYS A 60 -9.75 5.43 14.42
N SER A 61 -10.55 4.37 14.61
CA SER A 61 -10.40 3.07 13.97
C SER A 61 -11.57 2.71 13.05
N SER A 62 -12.46 3.66 12.77
CA SER A 62 -13.54 3.46 11.79
C SER A 62 -12.97 3.45 10.37
N VAL A 63 -13.45 2.52 9.54
CA VAL A 63 -13.08 2.47 8.12
C VAL A 63 -13.76 3.65 7.41
N PRO A 64 -13.01 4.53 6.73
CA PRO A 64 -13.57 5.69 6.03
C PRO A 64 -14.31 5.26 4.77
N ASP A 65 -15.44 5.88 4.42
CA ASP A 65 -16.31 5.51 3.27
C ASP A 65 -15.56 5.41 1.92
N ASN A 66 -14.48 6.18 1.76
CA ASN A 66 -13.66 6.21 0.56
C ASN A 66 -12.44 5.27 0.61
N TYR A 67 -12.50 4.18 1.38
CA TYR A 67 -11.44 3.19 1.55
C TYR A 67 -10.94 2.54 0.24
N MET A 68 -11.75 2.57 -0.82
CA MET A 68 -11.37 2.06 -2.14
C MET A 68 -10.62 3.05 -3.03
N HIS A 69 -10.51 4.29 -2.59
CA HIS A 69 -9.77 5.30 -3.32
C HIS A 69 -8.35 5.36 -2.78
N LEU A 70 -7.44 4.69 -3.50
CA LEU A 70 -6.01 4.74 -3.21
C LEU A 70 -5.46 6.17 -3.31
N LEU A 71 -5.88 6.91 -4.35
CA LEU A 71 -5.56 8.34 -4.50
C LEU A 71 -6.75 9.15 -3.99
N ARG A 72 -6.56 9.82 -2.85
CA ARG A 72 -7.57 10.68 -2.25
C ARG A 72 -7.52 12.10 -2.79
N SER A 73 -8.57 12.88 -2.51
CA SER A 73 -8.64 14.28 -2.94
C SER A 73 -7.45 15.09 -2.39
N PRO A 74 -6.94 16.11 -3.13
CA PRO A 74 -5.90 17.01 -2.62
C PRO A 74 -6.28 17.78 -1.35
N SER A 75 -7.58 17.87 -1.05
CA SER A 75 -8.13 18.56 0.13
C SER A 75 -8.50 17.60 1.28
N ASP A 76 -8.14 16.32 1.20
CA ASP A 76 -8.35 15.37 2.30
C ASP A 76 -7.43 15.75 3.49
N PRO A 77 -7.98 15.94 4.71
CA PRO A 77 -7.21 16.37 5.87
C PRO A 77 -6.26 15.30 6.43
N GLU A 78 -6.53 14.02 6.15
CA GLU A 78 -5.74 12.90 6.69
C GLU A 78 -4.70 12.41 5.68
N LEU A 79 -5.10 12.23 4.41
CA LEU A 79 -4.24 11.64 3.38
C LEU A 79 -4.36 12.36 2.03
N PRO A 80 -3.80 13.56 1.87
CA PRO A 80 -3.85 14.27 0.60
C PRO A 80 -2.94 13.63 -0.46
N VAL A 81 -3.43 13.50 -1.70
CA VAL A 81 -2.64 12.94 -2.82
C VAL A 81 -1.35 13.73 -3.08
N THR A 82 -1.36 15.03 -2.82
CA THR A 82 -0.17 15.88 -2.92
C THR A 82 0.94 15.35 -2.00
N GLY A 83 0.64 15.06 -0.74
CA GLY A 83 1.62 14.53 0.21
C GLY A 83 2.14 13.16 -0.22
N MET A 84 1.25 12.28 -0.69
CA MET A 84 1.63 10.95 -1.16
C MET A 84 2.55 11.01 -2.38
N ILE A 85 2.18 11.75 -3.43
CA ILE A 85 2.96 11.78 -4.66
C ILE A 85 4.30 12.47 -4.44
N PHE A 86 4.32 13.69 -3.87
CA PHE A 86 5.58 14.40 -3.69
C PHE A 86 6.46 13.77 -2.62
N GLY A 87 5.89 13.35 -1.49
CA GLY A 87 6.65 12.71 -0.42
C GLY A 87 7.30 11.39 -0.85
N LEU A 88 6.54 10.49 -1.48
CA LEU A 88 7.07 9.19 -1.89
C LEU A 88 8.05 9.30 -3.05
N THR A 89 7.78 10.17 -4.03
CA THR A 89 8.69 10.33 -5.18
C THR A 89 10.03 10.94 -4.79
N ILE A 90 10.03 11.96 -3.92
CA ILE A 90 11.27 12.59 -3.43
C ILE A 90 12.07 11.59 -2.59
N ASN A 91 11.42 10.82 -1.70
CA ASN A 91 12.10 9.78 -0.92
C ASN A 91 12.69 8.68 -1.83
N ALA A 92 11.93 8.22 -2.82
CA ALA A 92 12.41 7.20 -3.75
C ALA A 92 13.64 7.68 -4.55
N MET A 93 13.61 8.93 -5.02
CA MET A 93 14.76 9.55 -5.68
C MET A 93 15.97 9.67 -4.75
N TRP A 94 15.77 10.07 -3.49
CA TRP A 94 16.85 10.12 -2.51
C TRP A 94 17.50 8.75 -2.28
N TYR A 95 16.68 7.71 -2.05
CA TYR A 95 17.19 6.35 -1.87
C TYR A 95 17.93 5.86 -3.11
N TRP A 96 17.39 6.11 -4.30
CA TRP A 96 18.06 5.80 -5.56
C TRP A 96 19.42 6.48 -5.68
N CYS A 97 19.48 7.79 -5.41
CA CYS A 97 20.73 8.54 -5.45
C CYS A 97 21.73 8.04 -4.41
N SER A 98 21.27 7.70 -3.20
CA SER A 98 22.13 7.19 -2.12
C SER A 98 22.71 5.81 -2.41
N ASP A 99 21.94 4.94 -3.08
CA ASP A 99 22.37 3.60 -3.48
C ASP A 99 23.55 3.65 -4.47
N GLN A 100 23.68 4.74 -5.24
CA GLN A 100 24.78 4.93 -6.20
C GLN A 100 26.07 5.50 -5.60
N VAL A 101 26.07 5.97 -4.35
CA VAL A 101 27.27 6.55 -3.70
C VAL A 101 28.00 5.53 -2.82
N ARG A 102 27.68 4.25 -2.98
CA ARG A 102 28.41 3.14 -2.35
C ARG A 102 29.30 2.43 -3.38
#